data_AF-A0A3S4I717-F1
#
_entry.id   AF-A0A3S4I717-F1
#
_cell.length_a   1.000
_cell.length_b   1.000
_cell.length_c   1.000
_cell.angle_alpha   90.00
_cell.angle_beta   90.00
_cell.angle_gamma   90.00
#
_symmetry.space_group_name_H-M   'P 1'
#
loop_
_entity.id
_entity.type
_entity.pdbx_description
1 polymer ?
#
loop_
_entity_poly.entity_id
_entity_poly.type
_entity_poly.pdbx_seq_one_letter_code
_entity_poly.pdbx_strand_id
1 'polypeptide(L)'
;MSPIVICSGRTVFIYLVASVLVNIIRSVPFVILLVLLLPLTQLLLGNTIGPIAASVPLSVAAIAFYARLVDSALREVDKGIIEAALAFGASPMRIICTVLLPEASAGLLRGLTITLVSLIGYSAMAGIVGGGGVGDLAIRYGYYRYETEVMVVTVVALIVLVQVVQMLGDWLAKRADKRDRH
;
A
#
# COMPACT_ATOMS: atom_id res chain seq x y z
N MET A 1 23.31 -4.05 -4.42
CA MET A 1 22.94 -4.40 -5.80
C MET A 1 21.50 -4.86 -5.78
N SER A 2 20.63 -4.02 -6.33
CA SER A 2 19.19 -4.24 -6.52
C SER A 2 18.92 -5.52 -7.33
N PRO A 3 17.67 -5.99 -7.50
CA PRO A 3 17.29 -7.04 -8.47
C PRO A 3 17.70 -6.81 -9.95
N ILE A 4 18.48 -5.74 -10.20
CA ILE A 4 19.15 -5.35 -11.44
C ILE A 4 20.10 -6.41 -12.00
N VAL A 5 20.63 -7.33 -11.20
CA VAL A 5 21.60 -8.35 -11.68
C VAL A 5 20.98 -9.28 -12.75
N ILE A 6 19.65 -9.34 -12.83
CA ILE A 6 18.92 -10.23 -13.75
C ILE A 6 18.38 -9.48 -14.99
N CYS A 7 18.58 -8.17 -15.10
CA CYS A 7 17.80 -7.32 -15.99
C CYS A 7 18.61 -6.69 -17.15
N SER A 8 18.17 -7.00 -18.39
CA SER A 8 18.55 -6.29 -19.61
C SER A 8 18.28 -4.78 -19.52
N GLY A 9 19.01 -3.94 -20.27
CA GLY A 9 18.94 -2.47 -20.19
C GLY A 9 17.54 -1.85 -20.29
N ARG A 10 16.58 -2.53 -20.95
CA ARG A 10 15.17 -2.12 -21.02
C ARG A 10 14.47 -2.17 -19.66
N THR A 11 14.77 -3.15 -18.82
CA THR A 11 14.12 -3.31 -17.51
C THR A 11 14.65 -2.31 -16.49
N VAL A 12 15.91 -1.89 -16.62
CA VAL A 12 16.50 -0.83 -15.79
C VAL A 12 15.78 0.51 -16.03
N PHE A 13 15.49 0.84 -17.29
CA PHE A 13 14.72 2.03 -17.63
C PHE A 13 13.30 2.00 -17.06
N ILE A 14 12.58 0.88 -17.22
CA ILE A 14 11.23 0.71 -16.65
C ILE A 14 11.24 0.87 -15.13
N TYR A 15 12.22 0.28 -14.45
CA TYR A 15 12.38 0.41 -13.01
C TYR A 15 12.63 1.86 -12.57
N LEU A 16 13.50 2.59 -13.28
CA LEU A 16 13.77 4.00 -13.01
C LEU A 16 12.51 4.86 -13.16
N VAL A 17 11.79 4.71 -14.26
CA VAL A 17 10.55 5.45 -14.52
C VAL A 17 9.51 5.14 -13.45
N ALA A 18 9.27 3.86 -13.14
CA ALA A 18 8.34 3.47 -12.09
C ALA A 18 8.74 4.01 -10.71
N SER A 19 10.03 3.97 -10.38
CA SER A 19 10.55 4.50 -9.11
C SER A 19 10.35 6.00 -9.00
N VAL A 20 10.60 6.75 -10.08
CA VAL A 20 10.37 8.20 -10.13
C VAL A 20 8.89 8.51 -9.96
N LEU A 21 8.00 7.83 -10.70
CA LEU A 21 6.55 8.03 -10.58
C LEU A 21 6.04 7.74 -9.16
N VAL A 22 6.46 6.62 -8.57
CA VAL A 22 6.11 6.26 -7.20
C VAL A 22 6.59 7.33 -6.21
N ASN A 23 7.81 7.83 -6.37
CA ASN A 23 8.36 8.86 -5.50
C ASN A 23 7.62 10.20 -5.64
N ILE A 24 7.21 10.58 -6.85
CA ILE A 24 6.40 11.78 -7.09
C ILE A 24 5.03 11.65 -6.41
N ILE A 25 4.33 10.52 -6.60
CA ILE A 25 3.02 10.31 -5.98
C ILE A 25 3.13 10.34 -4.45
N ARG A 26 4.19 9.75 -3.89
CA ARG A 26 4.42 9.72 -2.44
C ARG A 26 4.87 11.05 -1.84
N SER A 27 5.51 11.92 -2.60
CA SER A 27 5.92 13.24 -2.10
C SER A 27 4.75 14.22 -2.03
N VAL A 28 3.67 13.96 -2.76
CA VAL A 28 2.43 14.74 -2.69
C VAL A 28 1.58 14.24 -1.51
N PRO A 29 1.23 15.12 -0.55
CA PRO A 29 0.30 14.78 0.52
C PRO A 29 -1.02 14.24 -0.03
N PHE A 30 -1.58 13.21 0.62
CA PHE A 30 -2.78 12.50 0.11
C PHE A 30 -3.96 13.44 -0.20
N VAL A 31 -4.22 14.43 0.65
CA VAL A 31 -5.31 15.40 0.42
C VAL A 31 -5.09 16.20 -0.86
N ILE A 32 -3.85 16.60 -1.16
CA ILE A 32 -3.50 17.32 -2.39
C ILE A 32 -3.62 16.39 -3.60
N LEU A 33 -3.13 15.15 -3.48
CA LEU A 33 -3.24 14.12 -4.52
C LEU A 33 -4.71 13.84 -4.88
N LEU A 34 -5.59 13.80 -3.87
CA LEU A 34 -7.02 13.60 -4.07
C LEU A 34 -7.63 14.71 -4.92
N VAL A 35 -7.37 15.97 -4.57
CA VAL A 35 -7.86 17.13 -5.32
C VAL A 35 -7.27 17.16 -6.74
N LEU A 36 -5.99 16.83 -6.89
CA LEU A 36 -5.30 16.77 -8.18
C LEU A 36 -5.92 15.74 -9.14
N LEU A 37 -6.49 14.65 -8.61
CA LEU A 37 -7.10 13.57 -9.39
C LEU A 37 -8.60 13.77 -9.64
N LEU A 38 -9.23 14.85 -9.16
CA LEU A 38 -10.62 15.16 -9.47
C LEU A 38 -10.95 15.21 -10.98
N PRO A 39 -10.18 15.86 -11.87
CA PRO A 39 -10.48 15.85 -13.30
C PRO A 39 -10.41 14.45 -13.91
N LEU A 40 -9.46 13.62 -13.45
CA LEU A 40 -9.37 12.22 -13.87
C LEU A 40 -10.58 11.41 -13.37
N THR A 41 -10.99 11.64 -12.13
CA THR A 41 -12.14 10.96 -11.52
C THR A 41 -13.43 11.32 -12.26
N GLN A 42 -13.62 12.59 -12.60
CA GLN A 42 -14.74 13.07 -13.42
C GLN A 42 -14.74 12.43 -14.81
N LEU A 43 -13.57 12.29 -15.44
CA LEU A 43 -13.44 11.65 -16.75
C LEU A 43 -13.80 10.16 -16.72
N LEU A 44 -13.42 9.45 -15.66
CA LEU A 44 -13.63 8.00 -15.52
C LEU A 44 -15.05 7.64 -15.06
N LEU A 45 -15.62 8.42 -14.14
CA LEU A 45 -16.86 8.06 -13.43
C LEU A 45 -18.01 9.03 -13.68
N GLY A 46 -17.76 10.18 -14.31
CA GLY A 46 -18.76 11.24 -14.51
C GLY A 46 -19.14 12.01 -13.24
N ASN A 47 -18.54 11.68 -12.09
CA ASN A 47 -18.77 12.33 -10.81
C ASN A 47 -17.46 12.51 -10.02
N THR A 48 -17.47 13.44 -9.08
CA THR A 48 -16.33 13.80 -8.22
C THR A 48 -16.59 13.59 -6.73
N ILE A 49 -17.82 13.20 -6.38
CA ILE A 49 -18.30 13.07 -4.99
C ILE A 49 -18.75 11.63 -4.76
N GLY A 50 -18.50 11.15 -3.55
CA GLY A 50 -18.94 9.86 -3.05
C GLY A 50 -17.84 8.79 -3.00
N PRO A 51 -18.15 7.61 -2.39
CA PRO A 51 -17.15 6.57 -2.12
C PRO A 51 -16.47 6.02 -3.38
N ILE A 52 -17.23 5.91 -4.47
CA ILE A 52 -16.73 5.41 -5.75
C ILE A 52 -15.75 6.43 -6.36
N ALA A 53 -16.07 7.73 -6.33
CA ALA A 53 -15.18 8.78 -6.79
C ALA A 53 -13.87 8.81 -5.96
N ALA A 54 -13.97 8.67 -4.63
CA ALA A 54 -12.80 8.62 -3.75
C ALA A 54 -11.92 7.38 -3.99
N SER A 55 -12.49 6.27 -4.45
CA SER A 55 -11.72 5.04 -4.69
C SER A 55 -10.59 5.22 -5.72
N VAL A 56 -10.72 6.14 -6.67
CA VAL A 56 -9.72 6.42 -7.70
C VAL A 56 -8.41 6.97 -7.09
N PRO A 57 -8.40 8.13 -6.40
CA PRO A 57 -7.20 8.64 -5.73
C PRO A 57 -6.68 7.71 -4.63
N LEU A 58 -7.57 7.02 -3.89
CA LEU A 58 -7.15 6.00 -2.92
C LEU A 58 -6.37 4.87 -3.59
N SER A 59 -6.81 4.37 -4.75
CA SER A 59 -6.13 3.31 -5.49
C SER A 59 -4.77 3.76 -6.00
N VAL A 60 -4.67 4.97 -6.55
CA VAL A 60 -3.38 5.54 -7.01
C VAL A 60 -2.39 5.65 -5.85
N ALA A 61 -2.83 6.17 -4.70
CA ALA A 61 -2.02 6.26 -3.50
C ALA A 61 -1.61 4.87 -2.98
N ALA A 62 -2.54 3.91 -2.93
CA ALA A 62 -2.30 2.54 -2.51
C ALA A 62 -1.21 1.87 -3.36
N ILE A 63 -1.31 1.98 -4.69
CA ILE A 63 -0.37 1.38 -5.63
C ILE A 63 1.03 1.95 -5.41
N ALA A 64 1.17 3.29 -5.37
CA ALA A 64 2.48 3.91 -5.18
C ALA A 64 3.08 3.57 -3.82
N PHE A 65 2.28 3.63 -2.77
CA PHE A 65 2.75 3.32 -1.42
C PHE A 65 3.16 1.85 -1.28
N TYR A 66 2.32 0.93 -1.74
CA TYR A 66 2.60 -0.50 -1.67
C TYR A 66 3.76 -0.93 -2.57
N ALA A 67 3.90 -0.38 -3.78
CA ALA A 67 5.04 -0.67 -4.66
C ALA A 67 6.39 -0.43 -3.97
N ARG A 68 6.49 0.61 -3.16
CA ARG A 68 7.71 0.90 -2.38
C ARG A 68 7.92 -0.07 -1.22
N LEU A 69 6.86 -0.53 -0.57
CA LEU A 69 6.96 -1.57 0.46
C LEU A 69 7.38 -2.91 -0.14
N VAL A 70 6.84 -3.26 -1.32
CA VAL A 70 7.27 -4.43 -2.10
C VAL A 70 8.74 -4.33 -2.48
N ASP A 71 9.20 -3.20 -3.02
CA ASP A 71 10.64 -2.99 -3.33
C ASP A 71 11.52 -3.17 -2.08
N SER A 72 11.05 -2.68 -0.93
CA SER A 72 11.77 -2.83 0.34
C SER A 72 11.84 -4.30 0.78
N ALA A 73 10.71 -5.01 0.78
CA ALA A 73 10.63 -6.43 1.15
C ALA A 73 11.49 -7.33 0.23
N LEU A 74 11.50 -7.07 -1.08
CA LEU A 74 12.33 -7.83 -2.02
C LEU A 74 13.83 -7.58 -1.83
N ARG A 75 14.22 -6.38 -1.35
CA ARG A 75 15.62 -6.03 -1.05
C ARG A 75 16.14 -6.62 0.26
N GLU A 76 15.24 -7.02 1.16
CA GLU A 76 15.59 -7.67 2.42
C GLU A 76 15.97 -9.15 2.24
N VAL A 77 15.60 -9.76 1.11
CA VAL A 77 15.97 -11.15 0.78
C VAL A 77 17.48 -11.26 0.62
N ASP A 78 18.08 -12.27 1.28
CA ASP A 78 19.51 -12.53 1.21
C ASP A 78 19.93 -12.88 -0.22
N LYS A 79 20.98 -12.20 -0.68
CA LYS A 79 21.58 -12.42 -1.99
C LYS A 79 22.20 -13.81 -2.12
N GLY A 80 22.69 -14.40 -1.02
CA GLY A 80 23.27 -15.75 -1.04
C GLY A 80 22.29 -16.80 -1.56
N ILE A 81 21.00 -16.67 -1.22
CA ILE A 81 19.94 -17.59 -1.69
C ILE A 81 19.71 -17.42 -3.20
N ILE A 82 19.79 -16.18 -3.71
CA ILE A 82 19.63 -15.87 -5.14
C ILE A 82 20.83 -16.37 -5.94
N GLU A 83 22.05 -16.17 -5.45
CA GLU A 83 23.30 -16.64 -6.07
C GLU A 83 23.36 -18.17 -6.11
N ALA A 84 22.93 -18.85 -5.04
CA ALA A 84 22.79 -20.30 -5.03
C ALA A 84 21.82 -20.79 -6.11
N ALA A 85 20.63 -20.18 -6.23
CA ALA A 85 19.66 -20.54 -7.26
C ALA A 85 20.20 -20.32 -8.69
N LEU A 86 20.99 -19.28 -8.91
CA LEU A 86 21.69 -19.03 -10.18
C LEU A 86 22.74 -20.11 -10.47
N ALA A 87 23.51 -20.55 -9.47
CA ALA A 87 24.50 -21.61 -9.61
C ALA A 87 23.87 -22.96 -9.99
N PHE A 88 22.62 -23.22 -9.56
CA PHE A 88 21.82 -24.37 -9.98
C PHE A 88 21.19 -24.22 -11.38
N GLY A 89 21.50 -23.15 -12.12
CA GLY A 89 21.01 -22.92 -13.48
C GLY A 89 19.53 -22.52 -13.55
N ALA A 90 18.95 -21.99 -12.48
CA ALA A 90 17.57 -21.52 -12.49
C ALA A 90 17.42 -20.31 -13.43
N SER A 91 16.37 -20.31 -14.26
CA SER A 91 16.05 -19.17 -15.11
C SER A 91 15.55 -17.97 -14.30
N PRO A 92 15.73 -16.73 -14.78
CA PRO A 92 15.26 -15.50 -14.13
C PRO A 92 13.84 -15.54 -13.57
N MET A 93 12.88 -15.99 -14.37
CA MET A 93 11.47 -16.09 -13.95
C MET A 93 11.26 -17.16 -12.88
N ARG A 94 12.04 -18.25 -12.94
CA ARG A 94 11.98 -19.30 -11.93
C ARG A 94 12.54 -18.82 -10.60
N ILE A 95 13.62 -18.02 -10.61
CA ILE A 95 14.17 -17.40 -9.40
C ILE A 95 13.13 -16.47 -8.77
N ILE A 96 12.48 -15.61 -9.56
CA ILE A 96 11.47 -14.67 -9.03
C ILE A 96 10.31 -15.44 -8.37
N CYS A 97 9.69 -16.38 -9.09
CA CYS A 97 8.49 -17.05 -8.61
C CYS A 97 8.75 -18.11 -7.53
N THR A 98 9.93 -18.75 -7.54
CA THR A 98 10.20 -19.93 -6.68
C THR A 98 11.07 -19.58 -5.48
N VAL A 99 11.88 -18.52 -5.56
CA VAL A 99 12.82 -18.14 -4.51
C VAL A 99 12.45 -16.78 -3.94
N LEU A 100 12.45 -15.74 -4.78
CA LEU A 100 12.31 -14.36 -4.31
C LEU A 100 10.93 -14.07 -3.69
N LEU A 101 9.84 -14.43 -4.37
CA LEU A 101 8.48 -14.18 -3.87
C LEU A 101 8.14 -15.00 -2.61
N PRO A 102 8.45 -16.31 -2.53
CA PRO A 102 8.24 -17.07 -1.31
C PRO A 102 9.06 -16.57 -0.13
N GLU A 103 10.32 -16.17 -0.36
CA GLU A 103 11.20 -15.69 0.70
C GLU A 103 10.79 -14.30 1.21
N ALA A 104 10.33 -13.41 0.32
CA ALA A 104 9.82 -12.09 0.69
C ALA A 104 8.38 -12.11 1.22
N SER A 105 7.69 -13.26 1.23
CA SER A 105 6.23 -13.34 1.43
C SER A 105 5.76 -12.73 2.76
N ALA A 106 6.48 -12.95 3.86
CA ALA A 106 6.19 -12.32 5.15
C ALA A 106 6.33 -10.79 5.08
N GLY A 107 7.38 -10.29 4.41
CA GLY A 107 7.60 -8.86 4.17
C GLY A 107 6.51 -8.24 3.30
N LEU A 108 6.05 -8.95 2.26
CA LEU A 108 4.95 -8.51 1.39
C LEU A 108 3.64 -8.39 2.18
N LEU A 109 3.32 -9.36 3.05
CA LEU A 109 2.12 -9.33 3.89
C LEU A 109 2.18 -8.21 4.95
N ARG A 110 3.34 -8.00 5.58
CA ARG A 110 3.56 -6.85 6.48
C ARG A 110 3.35 -5.54 5.72
N GLY A 111 3.94 -5.42 4.53
CA GLY A 111 3.75 -4.27 3.66
C GLY A 111 2.28 -4.04 3.30
N LEU A 112 1.54 -5.10 2.98
CA LEU A 112 0.12 -5.02 2.65
C LEU A 112 -0.69 -4.51 3.84
N THR A 113 -0.39 -5.00 5.04
CA THR A 113 -1.03 -4.59 6.29
C THR A 113 -0.82 -3.09 6.54
N ILE A 114 0.42 -2.60 6.40
CA ILE A 114 0.74 -1.17 6.54
C ILE A 114 -0.01 -0.33 5.49
N THR A 115 -0.12 -0.81 4.25
CA THR A 115 -0.92 -0.14 3.21
C THR A 115 -2.39 -0.09 3.59
N LEU A 116 -2.98 -1.18 4.07
CA LEU A 116 -4.40 -1.22 4.48
C LEU A 116 -4.68 -0.24 5.62
N VAL A 117 -3.82 -0.20 6.63
CA VAL A 117 -3.93 0.76 7.75
C VAL A 117 -3.83 2.20 7.24
N SER A 118 -2.88 2.48 6.35
CA SER A 118 -2.75 3.79 5.70
C SER A 118 -4.01 4.16 4.92
N LEU A 119 -4.63 3.20 4.21
CA LEU A 119 -5.86 3.43 3.45
C LEU A 119 -7.07 3.72 4.35
N ILE A 120 -7.16 3.15 5.54
CA ILE A 120 -8.18 3.52 6.53
C ILE A 120 -8.04 5.00 6.88
N GLY A 121 -6.81 5.47 7.14
CA GLY A 121 -6.53 6.88 7.41
C GLY A 121 -6.82 7.79 6.20
N TYR A 122 -6.45 7.36 4.99
CA TYR A 122 -6.71 8.09 3.76
C TYR A 122 -8.22 8.16 3.44
N SER A 123 -8.98 7.09 3.71
CA SER A 123 -10.43 7.07 3.59
C SER A 123 -11.09 8.02 4.59
N ALA A 124 -10.55 8.14 5.81
CA ALA A 124 -11.05 9.13 6.76
C ALA A 124 -10.85 10.57 6.26
N MET A 125 -9.68 10.87 5.67
CA MET A 125 -9.42 12.18 5.04
C MET A 125 -10.29 12.42 3.80
N ALA A 126 -10.62 11.37 3.03
CA ALA A 126 -11.52 11.48 1.87
C ALA A 126 -12.94 11.92 2.25
N GLY A 127 -13.37 11.70 3.51
CA GLY A 127 -14.64 12.22 4.03
C GLY A 127 -14.73 13.74 3.98
N ILE A 128 -13.61 14.46 4.20
CA ILE A 128 -13.56 15.94 4.22
C ILE A 128 -13.92 16.55 2.87
N VAL A 129 -13.57 15.86 1.79
CA VAL A 129 -13.72 16.31 0.40
C VAL A 129 -14.96 15.73 -0.29
N GLY A 130 -15.89 15.20 0.49
CA GLY A 130 -17.13 14.61 -0.02
C GLY A 130 -16.96 13.23 -0.64
N GLY A 131 -15.80 12.59 -0.45
CA GLY A 131 -15.54 11.21 -0.87
C GLY A 131 -16.27 10.16 -0.02
N GLY A 132 -16.85 10.55 1.12
CA GLY A 132 -17.39 9.60 2.10
C GLY A 132 -16.28 8.74 2.74
N GLY A 133 -16.68 7.67 3.41
CA GLY A 133 -15.74 6.72 4.04
C GLY A 133 -15.82 6.68 5.55
N VAL A 134 -14.86 6.00 6.18
CA VAL A 134 -14.91 5.66 7.62
C VAL A 134 -14.86 6.90 8.52
N GLY A 135 -14.27 8.00 8.03
CA GLY A 135 -14.20 9.28 8.76
C GLY A 135 -15.38 10.24 8.54
N ASP A 136 -16.28 9.96 7.60
CA ASP A 136 -17.39 10.87 7.26
C ASP A 136 -18.33 11.08 8.47
N LEU A 137 -18.61 10.02 9.23
CA LEU A 137 -19.41 10.10 10.45
C LEU A 137 -18.74 10.94 11.54
N ALA A 138 -17.42 10.75 11.75
CA ALA A 138 -16.65 11.52 12.73
C ALA A 138 -16.66 13.02 12.41
N ILE A 139 -16.49 13.37 11.14
CA ILE A 139 -16.44 14.77 10.70
C ILE A 139 -17.83 15.41 10.78
N ARG A 140 -18.85 14.74 10.22
CA ARG A 140 -20.19 15.32 10.13
C ARG A 140 -20.91 15.41 11.46
N TYR A 141 -20.80 14.39 12.30
CA TYR A 141 -21.54 14.33 13.57
C TYR A 141 -20.68 14.67 14.77
N GLY A 142 -19.39 14.28 14.79
CA GLY A 142 -18.49 14.63 15.89
C GLY A 142 -17.97 16.07 15.78
N TYR A 143 -17.32 16.41 14.67
CA TYR A 143 -16.63 17.69 14.53
C TYR A 143 -17.60 18.86 14.25
N TYR A 144 -18.42 18.76 13.20
CA TYR A 144 -19.28 19.89 12.80
C TYR A 144 -20.45 20.16 13.77
N ARG A 145 -20.93 19.16 14.49
CA ARG A 145 -22.02 19.33 15.48
C ARG A 145 -21.51 19.47 16.92
N TYR A 146 -20.19 19.43 17.14
CA TYR A 146 -19.56 19.48 18.46
C TYR A 146 -20.07 18.42 19.47
N GLU A 147 -20.61 17.30 18.98
CA GLU A 147 -21.06 16.17 19.80
C GLU A 147 -19.85 15.34 20.24
N THR A 148 -19.30 15.69 21.41
CA THR A 148 -18.05 15.09 21.92
C THR A 148 -18.18 13.58 22.11
N GLU A 149 -19.36 13.09 22.52
CA GLU A 149 -19.61 11.65 22.68
C GLU A 149 -19.47 10.89 21.35
N VAL A 150 -20.08 11.41 20.28
CA VAL A 150 -20.02 10.80 18.94
C VAL A 150 -18.60 10.81 18.40
N MET A 151 -17.85 11.88 18.65
CA MET A 151 -16.44 11.98 18.28
C MET A 151 -15.60 10.89 18.96
N VAL A 152 -15.73 10.72 20.29
CA VAL A 152 -15.00 9.71 21.06
C VAL A 152 -15.35 8.29 20.58
N VAL A 153 -16.65 7.99 20.42
CA VAL A 153 -17.10 6.68 19.94
C VAL A 153 -16.50 6.35 18.57
N THR A 154 -16.47 7.32 17.65
CA THR A 154 -15.94 7.09 16.30
C THR A 154 -14.42 6.91 16.31
N VAL A 155 -13.69 7.66 17.13
CA VAL A 155 -12.24 7.47 17.31
C VAL A 155 -11.93 6.10 17.88
N VAL A 156 -12.65 5.66 18.91
CA VAL A 156 -12.48 4.31 19.49
C VAL A 156 -12.78 3.23 18.46
N ALA A 157 -13.86 3.38 17.69
CA ALA A 157 -14.21 2.44 16.62
C ALA A 157 -13.09 2.35 15.55
N LEU A 158 -12.50 3.48 15.15
CA LEU A 158 -11.38 3.51 14.22
C LEU A 158 -10.13 2.84 14.78
N ILE A 159 -9.82 3.08 16.06
CA ILE A 159 -8.69 2.42 16.74
C ILE A 159 -8.91 0.91 16.73
N VAL A 160 -10.09 0.43 17.12
CA VAL A 160 -10.42 -1.00 17.13
C VAL A 160 -10.30 -1.60 15.73
N LEU A 161 -10.81 -0.93 14.70
CA LEU A 161 -10.70 -1.39 13.31
C LEU A 161 -9.24 -1.55 12.88
N VAL A 162 -8.41 -0.53 13.13
CA VAL A 162 -6.97 -0.57 12.81
C VAL A 162 -6.27 -1.69 13.55
N GLN A 163 -6.55 -1.86 14.85
CA GLN A 163 -5.96 -2.93 15.66
C GLN A 163 -6.34 -4.31 15.13
N VAL A 164 -7.62 -4.53 14.78
CA VAL A 164 -8.08 -5.80 14.19
C VAL A 164 -7.35 -6.10 12.89
N VAL A 165 -7.26 -5.13 11.98
CA VAL A 165 -6.55 -5.31 10.69
C VAL A 165 -5.07 -5.62 10.92
N GLN A 166 -4.44 -4.92 11.86
CA GLN A 166 -3.03 -5.11 12.17
C GLN A 166 -2.74 -6.47 12.81
N MET A 167 -3.55 -6.88 13.80
CA MET A 167 -3.44 -8.21 14.41
C MET A 167 -3.60 -9.33 13.39
N LEU A 168 -4.56 -9.20 12.48
CA LEU A 168 -4.83 -10.19 11.43
C LEU A 168 -3.67 -10.23 10.42
N GLY A 169 -3.15 -9.07 10.04
CA GLY A 169 -1.99 -8.93 9.17
C GLY A 169 -0.72 -9.54 9.76
N ASP A 170 -0.42 -9.24 11.03
CA ASP A 170 0.73 -9.79 11.75
C ASP A 170 0.63 -11.31 11.91
N TRP A 171 -0.58 -11.82 12.18
CA TRP A 171 -0.82 -13.25 12.25
C TRP A 171 -0.59 -13.94 10.89
N LEU A 172 -1.09 -13.36 9.80
CA LEU A 172 -0.85 -13.87 8.44
C LEU A 172 0.63 -13.83 8.07
N ALA A 173 1.32 -12.73 8.38
CA ALA A 173 2.74 -12.57 8.10
C ALA A 173 3.60 -13.60 8.84
N LYS A 174 3.31 -13.84 10.13
CA LYS A 174 4.00 -14.89 10.91
C LYS A 174 3.78 -16.29 10.32
N ARG A 175 2.58 -16.57 9.81
CA ARG A 175 2.30 -17.88 9.19
C ARG A 175 2.98 -18.06 7.83
N ALA A 176 3.22 -16.97 7.11
CA ALA A 176 3.94 -16.97 5.85
C ALA A 176 5.47 -16.94 6.03
N ASP A 177 5.96 -16.59 7.22
CA ASP A 177 7.39 -16.51 7.50
C ASP A 177 8.01 -17.91 7.48
N LYS A 178 8.73 -18.21 6.40
CA LYS A 178 9.50 -19.45 6.24
C LYS A 178 10.91 -19.32 6.82
N ARG A 179 11.33 -18.13 7.25
CA ARG A 179 12.64 -17.88 7.82
C ARG A 179 12.86 -18.59 9.15
N ASP A 180 11.77 -18.89 9.87
CA ASP A 180 11.78 -19.63 11.15
C ASP A 180 11.87 -21.17 10.99
N ARG A 181 11.96 -21.70 9.76
CA ARG A 181 12.03 -23.16 9.50
C ARG A 181 13.44 -23.70 9.20
N HIS A 182 14.47 -22.90 9.35
CA HIS A 182 15.87 -23.32 9.15
C HIS A 182 16.73 -23.07 10.38
#